data_AF-A0A945E5B8-F1
#
_entry.id   AF-A0A945E5B8-F1
#
_cell.length_a   1.000
_cell.length_b   1.000
_cell.length_c   1.000
_cell.angle_alpha   90.00
_cell.angle_beta   90.00
_cell.angle_gamma   90.00
#
_symmetry.space_group_name_H-M   'P 1'
#
loop_
_entity.id
_entity.type
_entity.pdbx_description
1 polymer ?
#
loop_
_entity_poly.entity_id
_entity_poly.type
_entity_poly.pdbx_seq_one_letter_code
_entity_poly.pdbx_strand_id
1 'polypeptide(L)'
;MIERTGVGHYVETVALVVQTVPVDMLCDLLGRPRQDLPVPGMGEPSRVVPDGLGQEGAFVPWVVDGWSGPNVARALSFVPEDNSLRMGIVTSMYSGRHFEEMVWSHRSLSRPQVELVAARTSAVNECFY
;
A
#
# COMPACT_ATOMS: atom_id res chain seq x y z
N MET A 1 -0.64 -8.46 18.89
CA MET A 1 -1.57 -7.38 18.46
C MET A 1 -2.81 -7.99 17.81
N ILE A 2 -2.66 -8.77 16.73
CA ILE A 2 -3.78 -9.50 16.08
C ILE A 2 -4.63 -10.30 17.08
N GLU A 3 -4.01 -11.08 17.98
CA GLU A 3 -4.75 -11.86 19.00
C GLU A 3 -5.60 -11.00 19.95
N ARG A 4 -5.28 -9.71 20.10
CA ARG A 4 -5.97 -8.78 21.01
C ARG A 4 -7.01 -7.92 20.31
N THR A 5 -6.80 -7.59 19.03
CA THR A 5 -7.64 -6.64 18.28
C THR A 5 -8.45 -7.29 17.15
N GLY A 6 -8.11 -8.52 16.77
CA GLY A 6 -8.58 -9.15 15.55
C GLY A 6 -7.75 -8.76 14.32
N VAL A 7 -7.81 -9.61 13.29
CA VAL A 7 -7.05 -9.45 12.04
C VAL A 7 -7.51 -8.23 11.22
N GLY A 8 -8.82 -7.97 11.13
CA GLY A 8 -9.36 -6.82 10.40
C GLY A 8 -8.81 -5.50 10.93
N HIS A 9 -8.95 -5.27 12.24
CA HIS A 9 -8.42 -4.08 12.91
C HIS A 9 -6.91 -3.91 12.70
N TYR A 10 -6.15 -5.01 12.78
CA TYR A 10 -4.71 -4.96 12.53
C TYR A 10 -4.42 -4.52 11.09
N VAL A 11 -5.10 -5.09 10.10
CA VAL A 11 -4.94 -4.73 8.69
C VAL A 11 -5.33 -3.28 8.43
N GLU A 12 -6.44 -2.80 9.01
CA GLU A 12 -6.86 -1.39 8.93
C GLU A 12 -5.81 -0.45 9.51
N THR A 13 -5.25 -0.81 10.68
CA THR A 13 -4.19 -0.01 11.31
C THR A 13 -2.95 0.06 10.43
N VAL A 14 -2.52 -1.07 9.87
CA VAL A 14 -1.38 -1.12 8.94
C VAL A 14 -1.71 -0.32 7.68
N ALA A 15 -2.92 -0.43 7.14
CA ALA A 15 -3.37 0.34 5.98
C ALA A 15 -3.28 1.84 6.22
N LEU A 16 -3.71 2.35 7.37
CA LEU A 16 -3.58 3.76 7.73
C LEU A 16 -2.11 4.20 7.75
N VAL A 17 -1.23 3.42 8.37
CA VAL A 17 0.20 3.75 8.43
C VAL A 17 0.84 3.77 7.05
N VAL A 18 0.63 2.74 6.22
CA VAL A 18 1.26 2.66 4.89
C VAL A 18 0.72 3.69 3.90
N GLN A 19 -0.48 4.24 4.15
CA GLN A 19 -1.06 5.31 3.34
C GLN A 19 -0.59 6.70 3.79
N THR A 20 -0.51 6.93 5.10
CA THR A 20 -0.18 8.26 5.65
C THR A 20 1.32 8.56 5.62
N VAL A 21 2.17 7.60 5.95
CA VAL A 21 3.63 7.82 6.04
C VAL A 21 4.23 8.33 4.72
N PRO A 22 3.94 7.75 3.53
CA PRO A 22 4.49 8.27 2.28
C PRO A 22 4.02 9.69 1.95
N VAL A 23 2.78 10.03 2.30
CA VAL A 23 2.22 11.38 2.09
C VAL A 23 2.90 12.39 3.01
N ASP A 24 3.05 12.05 4.29
CA ASP A 24 3.74 12.92 5.26
C ASP A 24 5.21 13.14 4.88
N MET A 25 5.91 12.09 4.45
CA MET A 25 7.28 12.20 3.97
C MET A 25 7.37 13.12 2.75
N LEU A 26 6.42 13.03 1.82
CA LEU A 26 6.36 13.94 0.66
C LEU A 26 6.10 15.39 1.11
N CYS A 27 5.19 15.61 2.06
CA CYS A 27 4.94 16.94 2.62
C CYS A 27 6.21 17.53 3.24
N ASP A 28 6.90 16.77 4.09
CA ASP A 28 8.15 17.18 4.74
C ASP A 28 9.23 17.55 3.70
N LEU A 29 9.42 16.72 2.67
CA LEU A 29 10.39 16.95 1.59
C LEU A 29 10.07 18.20 0.74
N LEU A 30 8.78 18.53 0.61
CA LEU A 30 8.33 19.73 -0.11
C LEU A 30 8.26 20.98 0.78
N GLY A 31 8.62 20.87 2.07
CA GLY A 31 8.47 21.96 3.04
C GLY A 31 7.01 22.37 3.25
N ARG A 32 6.06 21.46 3.06
CA ARG A 32 4.63 21.67 3.25
C ARG A 32 4.19 21.13 4.61
N PRO A 33 3.16 21.73 5.24
CA PRO A 33 2.57 21.13 6.43
C PRO A 33 2.01 19.75 6.10
N ARG A 34 2.18 18.81 7.03
CA ARG A 34 1.50 17.51 7.00
C ARG A 34 0.00 17.70 7.02
N GLN A 35 -0.73 16.74 6.45
CA GLN A 35 -2.19 16.81 6.42
C GLN A 35 -2.74 16.38 7.77
N ASP A 36 -3.68 17.16 8.31
CA ASP A 36 -4.41 16.73 9.51
C ASP A 36 -5.22 15.49 9.21
N LEU A 37 -5.25 14.54 10.15
CA LEU A 37 -6.17 13.41 10.05
C LEU A 37 -7.61 13.91 10.16
N PRO A 38 -8.54 13.36 9.36
CA PRO A 38 -9.93 13.71 9.48
C PRO A 38 -10.44 13.34 10.88
N VAL A 39 -11.39 14.12 11.40
CA VAL A 39 -12.12 13.74 12.61
C VAL A 39 -12.85 12.42 12.31
N PRO A 40 -12.66 11.36 13.12
CA PRO A 40 -13.37 10.11 12.92
C PRO A 40 -14.88 10.34 12.89
N GLY A 41 -15.52 9.92 11.81
CA GLY A 41 -16.97 9.99 11.67
C GLY A 41 -17.68 9.00 12.60
N MET A 42 -18.98 9.21 12.81
CA MET A 42 -19.85 8.20 13.42
C MET A 42 -20.11 7.07 12.42
N GLY A 43 -19.99 5.82 12.85
CA GLY A 43 -20.29 4.66 11.99
C GLY A 43 -19.81 3.35 12.59
N GLU A 44 -20.28 2.25 12.02
CA GLU A 44 -19.77 0.91 12.30
C GLU A 44 -18.82 0.47 11.18
N PRO A 45 -17.76 -0.30 11.47
CA PRO A 45 -16.93 -0.90 10.43
C PRO A 45 -17.78 -1.74 9.48
N SER A 46 -17.46 -1.72 8.18
CA SER A 46 -18.17 -2.51 7.17
C SER A 46 -18.10 -4.01 7.47
N ARG A 47 -16.99 -4.45 8.09
CA ARG A 47 -16.66 -5.86 8.40
C ARG A 47 -16.73 -6.75 7.15
N VAL A 48 -16.54 -6.17 5.96
CA VAL A 48 -16.48 -6.90 4.70
C VAL A 48 -15.14 -7.63 4.63
N VAL A 49 -15.22 -8.96 4.52
CA VAL A 49 -14.08 -9.84 4.29
C VAL A 49 -14.35 -10.56 2.97
N PRO A 50 -13.47 -10.46 1.95
CA PRO A 50 -13.69 -11.12 0.68
C PRO A 50 -13.56 -12.64 0.80
N ASP A 51 -14.19 -13.36 -0.12
CA ASP A 51 -14.01 -14.81 -0.26
C ASP A 51 -12.62 -15.14 -0.84
N GLY A 52 -12.25 -16.42 -0.77
CA GLY A 52 -11.01 -16.92 -1.39
C GLY A 52 -9.72 -16.46 -0.70
N LEU A 53 -9.81 -16.08 0.57
CA LEU A 53 -8.65 -15.76 1.40
C LEU A 53 -7.94 -17.04 1.86
N GLY A 54 -6.60 -17.00 1.88
CA GLY A 54 -5.75 -18.05 2.41
C GLY A 54 -4.54 -17.48 3.16
N GLN A 55 -3.95 -18.30 4.04
CA GLN A 55 -2.72 -17.96 4.77
C GLN A 55 -1.51 -18.60 4.08
N GLU A 56 -1.12 -18.05 2.92
CA GLU A 56 -0.03 -18.59 2.11
C GLU A 56 1.20 -17.67 2.13
N GLY A 57 2.06 -17.83 3.13
CA GLY A 57 3.34 -17.09 3.22
C GLY A 57 3.23 -15.61 3.58
N ALA A 58 2.02 -15.06 3.68
CA ALA A 58 1.76 -13.71 4.19
C ALA A 58 1.68 -13.66 5.71
N PHE A 59 1.73 -12.44 6.25
CA PHE A 59 1.54 -12.18 7.68
C PHE A 59 0.06 -12.26 8.11
N VAL A 60 -0.86 -11.90 7.20
CA VAL A 60 -2.33 -11.96 7.39
C VAL A 60 -2.95 -12.71 6.21
N PRO A 61 -4.17 -13.28 6.36
CA PRO A 61 -4.83 -13.93 5.24
C PRO A 61 -5.05 -12.93 4.11
N TRP A 62 -4.79 -13.37 2.88
CA TRP A 62 -4.91 -12.55 1.68
C TRP A 62 -5.58 -13.34 0.56
N VAL A 63 -6.02 -12.67 -0.50
CA VAL A 63 -6.71 -13.32 -1.63
C VAL A 63 -5.75 -14.27 -2.32
N VAL A 64 -6.09 -15.55 -2.31
CA VAL A 64 -5.36 -16.64 -2.98
C VAL A 64 -6.11 -17.08 -4.23
N ASP A 65 -7.41 -17.34 -4.08
CA ASP A 65 -8.20 -17.93 -5.15
C ASP A 65 -8.29 -16.99 -6.36
N GLY A 66 -7.90 -17.52 -7.53
CA GLY A 66 -7.93 -16.77 -8.79
C GLY A 66 -6.97 -15.60 -8.86
N TRP A 67 -6.04 -15.44 -7.91
CA TRP A 67 -5.10 -14.32 -7.92
C TRP A 67 -4.04 -14.48 -9.01
N SER A 68 -3.97 -13.49 -9.89
CA SER A 68 -2.93 -13.37 -10.91
C SER A 68 -2.35 -11.95 -10.84
N GLY A 69 -1.15 -11.82 -10.29
CA GLY A 69 -0.50 -10.53 -10.09
C GLY A 69 0.57 -10.56 -9.01
N PRO A 70 1.31 -9.45 -8.81
CA PRO A 70 2.35 -9.38 -7.80
C PRO A 70 1.73 -9.41 -6.39
N ASN A 71 2.37 -10.10 -5.43
CA ASN A 71 1.85 -10.24 -4.06
C ASN A 71 1.61 -8.88 -3.39
N VAL A 72 2.41 -7.86 -3.70
CA VAL A 72 2.21 -6.49 -3.21
C VAL A 72 0.81 -5.92 -3.51
N ALA A 73 0.15 -6.34 -4.59
CA ALA A 73 -1.17 -5.84 -4.93
C ALA A 73 -2.31 -6.52 -4.13
N ARG A 74 -2.05 -7.67 -3.50
CA ARG A 74 -2.99 -8.36 -2.59
C ARG A 74 -2.63 -8.29 -1.11
N ALA A 75 -1.53 -7.61 -0.76
CA ALA A 75 -0.94 -7.64 0.57
C ALA A 75 -1.91 -7.33 1.73
N LEU A 76 -2.87 -6.41 1.53
CA LEU A 76 -3.86 -6.02 2.55
C LEU A 76 -5.28 -6.46 2.21
N SER A 77 -5.45 -7.41 1.29
CA SER A 77 -6.75 -7.78 0.73
C SER A 77 -7.74 -8.39 1.73
N PHE A 78 -7.33 -8.70 2.97
CA PHE A 78 -8.27 -9.00 4.06
C PHE A 78 -9.29 -7.86 4.27
N VAL A 79 -8.86 -6.61 4.10
CA VAL A 79 -9.71 -5.42 4.14
C VAL A 79 -9.68 -4.80 2.73
N PRO A 80 -10.66 -5.12 1.87
CA PRO A 80 -10.54 -4.88 0.42
C PRO A 80 -10.56 -3.40 0.07
N GLU A 81 -11.31 -2.59 0.83
CA GLU A 81 -11.37 -1.14 0.66
C GLU A 81 -10.00 -0.48 0.91
N ASP A 82 -9.37 -0.81 2.03
CA ASP A 82 -8.04 -0.33 2.39
C ASP A 82 -6.96 -0.78 1.41
N ASN A 83 -7.03 -2.03 0.93
CA ASN A 83 -6.10 -2.50 -0.08
C ASN A 83 -6.24 -1.71 -1.39
N SER A 84 -7.47 -1.38 -1.79
CA SER A 84 -7.76 -0.56 -2.97
C SER A 84 -7.20 0.86 -2.82
N LEU A 85 -7.47 1.52 -1.68
CA LEU A 85 -6.97 2.87 -1.40
C LEU A 85 -5.44 2.93 -1.39
N ARG A 86 -4.79 1.98 -0.71
CA ARG A 86 -3.33 1.83 -0.73
C ARG A 86 -2.80 1.67 -2.16
N MET A 87 -3.43 0.83 -2.99
CA MET A 87 -3.00 0.67 -4.39
C MET A 87 -3.22 1.94 -5.22
N GLY A 88 -4.19 2.78 -4.87
CA GLY A 88 -4.33 4.13 -5.42
C GLY A 88 -3.06 4.96 -5.20
N ILE A 89 -2.55 4.98 -3.97
CA ILE A 89 -1.30 5.69 -3.63
C ILE A 89 -0.10 5.12 -4.38
N VAL A 90 0.06 3.79 -4.39
CA VAL A 90 1.16 3.11 -5.13
C VAL A 90 1.12 3.47 -6.62
N THR A 91 -0.08 3.51 -7.20
CA THR A 91 -0.27 3.86 -8.61
C THR A 91 0.06 5.33 -8.88
N SER A 92 -0.27 6.24 -7.97
CA SER A 92 0.06 7.65 -8.11
C SER A 92 1.56 7.94 -7.94
N MET A 93 2.24 7.24 -7.05
CA MET A 93 3.64 7.55 -6.69
C MET A 93 4.68 6.74 -7.44
N TYR A 94 4.38 5.50 -7.85
CA TYR A 94 5.38 4.56 -8.38
C TYR A 94 4.95 3.93 -9.71
N SER A 95 3.86 3.16 -9.74
CA SER A 95 3.54 2.35 -10.91
C SER A 95 2.87 3.14 -12.04
N GLY A 96 1.69 3.71 -11.78
CA GLY A 96 0.95 4.56 -12.71
C GLY A 96 0.61 3.91 -14.06
N ARG A 97 0.03 4.69 -14.97
CA ARG A 97 -0.23 4.23 -16.36
C ARG A 97 1.08 4.02 -17.10
N HIS A 98 1.16 3.01 -17.96
CA HIS A 98 2.36 2.72 -18.76
C HIS A 98 3.54 2.12 -17.97
N PHE A 99 3.28 1.47 -16.83
CA PHE A 99 4.34 0.82 -16.05
C PHE A 99 5.07 -0.27 -16.84
N GLU A 100 4.41 -0.88 -17.82
CA GLU A 100 4.97 -1.86 -18.74
C GLU A 100 6.07 -1.29 -19.65
N GLU A 101 6.08 0.03 -19.91
CA GLU A 101 7.12 0.68 -20.69
C GLU A 101 8.45 0.64 -19.94
N MET A 102 9.54 0.31 -20.62
CA MET A 102 10.86 0.22 -19.99
C MET A 102 11.52 1.59 -19.77
N VAL A 103 11.11 2.61 -20.54
CA VAL A 103 11.63 3.98 -20.44
C VAL A 103 10.47 4.96 -20.61
N TRP A 104 10.20 5.77 -19.60
CA TRP A 104 9.17 6.81 -19.66
C TRP A 104 9.77 8.13 -20.13
N SER A 105 9.18 8.70 -21.17
CA SER A 105 9.47 10.05 -21.67
C SER A 105 8.39 11.07 -21.33
N HIS A 106 7.25 10.61 -20.80
CA HIS A 106 6.06 11.40 -20.51
C HIS A 106 5.91 11.80 -19.03
N ARG A 107 6.93 11.54 -18.20
CA ARG A 107 6.97 11.85 -16.76
C ARG A 107 8.27 12.58 -16.41
N SER A 108 8.30 13.23 -15.25
CA SER A 108 9.51 13.93 -14.76
C SER A 108 10.68 13.00 -14.44
N LEU A 109 10.40 11.76 -14.03
CA LEU A 109 11.39 10.69 -13.85
C LEU A 109 11.09 9.55 -14.82
N SER A 110 12.11 9.04 -15.48
CA SER A 110 12.03 7.81 -16.27
C SER A 110 11.92 6.58 -15.35
N ARG A 111 11.38 5.47 -15.87
CA ARG A 111 11.29 4.22 -15.10
C ARG A 111 12.63 3.80 -14.48
N PRO A 112 13.78 3.77 -15.19
CA PRO A 112 15.04 3.39 -14.56
C PRO A 112 15.46 4.30 -13.39
N GLN A 113 15.11 5.59 -13.43
CA GLN A 113 15.40 6.52 -12.33
C GLN A 113 14.50 6.22 -11.11
N VAL A 114 13.21 5.96 -11.32
CA VAL A 114 12.29 5.58 -10.24
C VAL A 114 12.70 4.25 -9.62
N GLU A 115 13.04 3.24 -10.44
CA GLU A 115 13.51 1.95 -9.98
C GLU A 115 14.83 2.04 -9.21
N LEU A 116 15.76 2.92 -9.62
CA LEU A 116 16.99 3.16 -8.87
C LEU A 116 16.72 3.73 -7.47
N VAL A 117 15.79 4.70 -7.37
CA VAL A 117 15.38 5.27 -6.08
C VAL A 117 14.69 4.21 -5.22
N ALA A 118 13.78 3.42 -5.80
CA ALA A 118 13.10 2.33 -5.11
C ALA A 118 14.10 1.29 -4.57
N ALA A 119 14.99 0.77 -5.43
CA ALA A 119 16.00 -0.21 -5.05
C ALA A 119 16.96 0.31 -3.97
N ARG A 120 17.41 1.57 -4.07
CA ARG A 120 18.27 2.20 -3.05
C ARG A 120 17.52 2.33 -1.72
N THR A 121 16.26 2.75 -1.75
CA THR A 121 15.41 2.89 -0.57
C THR A 121 15.18 1.54 0.10
N SER A 122 14.86 0.50 -0.68
CA SER A 122 14.71 -0.87 -0.18
C SER A 122 16.00 -1.40 0.45
N ALA A 123 17.15 -1.18 -0.20
CA ALA A 123 18.44 -1.62 0.32
C ALA A 123 18.81 -0.95 1.65
N VAL A 124 18.55 0.36 1.79
CA VAL A 124 18.81 1.09 3.05
C VAL A 124 17.90 0.63 4.18
N ASN A 125 16.67 0.21 3.86
CA ASN A 125 15.69 -0.25 4.84
C ASN A 125 15.69 -1.77 5.04
N GLU A 126 16.66 -2.49 4.46
CA GLU A 126 16.73 -3.96 4.51
C GLU A 126 15.41 -4.64 4.10
N CYS A 127 14.69 -4.04 3.14
CA CYS A 127 13.43 -4.56 2.64
C CYS A 127 13.69 -5.74 1.70
N PHE A 128 13.29 -6.94 2.12
CA PHE A 128 13.54 -8.18 1.40
C PHE A 128 12.67 -8.37 0.14
N TYR A 129 11.40 -7.97 0.20
CA TYR A 129 10.45 -8.10 -0.91
C TYR A 129 10.86 -7.20 -2.09
#